data_AF-A0A1H5U409-F1
#
_entry.id   AF-A0A1H5U409-F1
#
_cell.length_a   1.000
_cell.length_b   1.000
_cell.length_c   1.000
_cell.angle_alpha   90.00
_cell.angle_beta   90.00
_cell.angle_gamma   90.00
#
_symmetry.space_group_name_H-M   'P 1'
#
loop_
_entity.id
_entity.type
_entity.pdbx_description
1 polymer ?
#
loop_
_entity_poly.entity_id
_entity_poly.type
_entity_poly.pdbx_seq_one_letter_code
_entity_poly.pdbx_strand_id
1 'polypeptide(L)'
;MKKLILTFCFFAVVFAVHAQSKSVAALKEKYKSNDDFFQLELGGNFMNFAEGFKIDIDKNAMATVAKSVEKLNFFTLPDGSDGYAEFKALQKALDRERYDLLMETSEGKSGVSIFSRGSNIISDLVILVEDQKEGDLIVIELKGKFTQEALAKATSQVN
;
A
#
# COMPACT_ATOMS: atom_id res chain seq x y z
N MET A 1 -35.46 -1.24 28.26
CA MET A 1 -35.15 -0.29 27.17
C MET A 1 -33.73 0.28 27.21
N LYS A 2 -33.14 0.61 28.38
CA LYS A 2 -31.77 1.17 28.47
C LYS A 2 -30.64 0.21 28.01
N LYS A 3 -30.86 -1.11 28.09
CA LYS A 3 -29.87 -2.14 27.68
C LYS A 3 -29.77 -2.30 26.15
N LEU A 4 -30.80 -1.95 25.38
CA LEU A 4 -30.81 -2.06 23.91
C LEU A 4 -30.01 -0.93 23.24
N ILE A 5 -30.02 0.27 23.81
CA ILE A 5 -29.27 1.42 23.30
C ILE A 5 -27.75 1.19 23.40
N LEU A 6 -27.30 0.52 24.48
CA LEU A 6 -25.89 0.19 24.68
C LEU A 6 -25.39 -0.85 23.65
N THR A 7 -26.22 -1.86 23.34
CA THR A 7 -25.91 -2.86 22.30
C THR A 7 -25.82 -2.22 20.92
N PHE A 8 -26.71 -1.28 20.59
CA PHE A 8 -26.69 -0.58 19.30
C PHE A 8 -25.46 0.33 19.15
N CYS A 9 -24.99 0.96 20.24
CA CYS A 9 -23.75 1.74 20.23
C CYS A 9 -22.50 0.86 19.99
N PHE A 10 -22.49 -0.38 20.51
CA PHE A 10 -21.37 -1.30 20.28
C PHE A 10 -21.26 -1.78 18.83
N PHE A 11 -22.39 -1.95 18.12
CA PHE A 11 -22.38 -2.29 16.69
C PHE A 11 -21.90 -1.14 15.79
N ALA A 12 -22.16 0.11 16.17
CA ALA A 12 -21.69 1.27 15.40
C ALA A 12 -20.16 1.44 15.41
N VAL A 13 -19.48 0.99 16.47
CA VAL A 13 -18.02 1.08 16.61
C VAL A 13 -17.27 0.08 15.71
N VAL A 14 -17.90 -1.01 15.30
CA VAL A 14 -17.26 -2.05 14.46
C VAL A 14 -17.01 -1.55 13.02
N PHE A 15 -17.78 -0.58 12.54
CA PHE A 15 -17.61 -0.02 11.19
C PHE A 15 -16.46 0.99 11.08
N ALA A 16 -15.88 1.44 12.20
CA ALA A 16 -14.79 2.43 12.22
C ALA A 16 -13.38 1.80 12.14
N VAL A 17 -13.26 0.47 12.11
CA VAL A 17 -11.98 -0.27 12.18
C VAL A 17 -11.37 -0.62 10.82
N HIS A 18 -11.89 -0.10 9.70
CA HIS A 18 -11.31 -0.39 8.39
C HIS A 18 -10.23 0.61 8.00
N ALA A 19 -9.08 0.54 8.67
CA ALA A 19 -7.81 1.12 8.21
C ALA A 19 -7.17 0.27 7.09
N GLN A 20 -7.98 -0.36 6.25
CA GLN A 20 -7.52 -1.08 5.07
C GLN A 20 -8.01 -0.34 3.85
N SER A 21 -7.12 -0.11 2.87
CA SER A 21 -7.59 0.45 1.60
C SER A 21 -8.62 -0.53 1.03
N LYS A 22 -9.85 -0.04 0.84
CA LYS A 22 -10.93 -0.87 0.30
C LYS A 22 -10.64 -1.15 -1.16
N SER A 23 -10.06 -0.18 -1.86
CA SER A 23 -9.72 -0.26 -3.28
C SER A 23 -8.56 -1.21 -3.56
N VAL A 24 -7.48 -1.15 -2.78
CA VAL A 24 -6.37 -2.11 -2.93
C VAL A 24 -6.85 -3.54 -2.62
N ALA A 25 -7.62 -3.72 -1.54
CA ALA A 25 -8.17 -5.02 -1.18
C ALA A 25 -9.14 -5.57 -2.24
N ALA A 26 -10.02 -4.73 -2.79
CA ALA A 26 -10.95 -5.11 -3.84
C ALA A 26 -10.23 -5.48 -5.13
N LEU A 27 -9.19 -4.74 -5.51
CA LEU A 27 -8.40 -5.02 -6.69
C LEU A 27 -7.67 -6.36 -6.57
N LYS A 28 -7.02 -6.61 -5.42
CA LYS A 28 -6.39 -7.89 -5.13
C LYS A 28 -7.39 -9.04 -5.17
N GLU A 29 -8.54 -8.89 -4.51
CA GLU A 29 -9.60 -9.91 -4.46
C GLU A 29 -10.15 -10.23 -5.85
N LYS A 30 -10.22 -9.24 -6.75
CA LYS A 30 -10.65 -9.43 -8.14
C LYS A 30 -9.69 -10.33 -8.93
N TYR A 31 -8.39 -10.21 -8.70
CA TYR A 31 -7.37 -10.92 -9.48
C TYR A 31 -6.81 -12.18 -8.82
N LYS A 32 -7.12 -12.45 -7.54
CA LYS A 32 -6.58 -13.62 -6.80
C LYS A 32 -6.84 -14.99 -7.45
N SER A 33 -7.82 -15.08 -8.35
CA SER A 33 -8.21 -16.31 -9.05
C SER A 33 -7.67 -16.37 -10.48
N ASN A 34 -6.88 -15.39 -10.90
CA ASN A 34 -6.17 -15.40 -12.17
C ASN A 34 -4.85 -16.16 -11.99
N ASP A 35 -4.55 -17.08 -12.91
CA ASP A 35 -3.37 -17.96 -12.84
C ASP A 35 -2.04 -17.19 -12.96
N ASP A 36 -2.05 -16.03 -13.62
CA ASP A 36 -0.88 -15.16 -13.81
C ASP A 36 -0.77 -14.08 -12.71
N PHE A 37 -1.63 -14.12 -11.69
CA PHE A 37 -1.60 -13.16 -10.59
C PHE A 37 -0.55 -13.54 -9.55
N PHE A 38 0.52 -12.74 -9.48
CA PHE A 38 1.48 -12.85 -8.39
C PHE A 38 1.03 -12.01 -7.19
N GLN A 39 0.97 -12.62 -6.01
CA GLN A 39 0.73 -11.92 -4.74
C GLN A 39 1.64 -12.42 -3.63
N LEU A 40 2.06 -11.49 -2.79
CA LEU A 40 2.81 -11.74 -1.58
C LEU A 40 2.20 -10.90 -0.44
N GLU A 41 1.72 -11.59 0.61
CA GLU A 41 1.29 -10.95 1.85
C GLU A 41 2.25 -11.32 2.98
N LEU A 42 2.83 -10.31 3.61
CA LEU A 42 3.67 -10.46 4.79
C LEU A 42 3.03 -9.70 5.95
N GLY A 43 2.74 -10.40 7.04
CA GLY A 43 2.29 -9.80 8.28
C GLY A 43 3.25 -10.13 9.42
N GLY A 44 3.47 -9.19 10.33
CA GLY A 44 4.34 -9.40 11.49
C GLY A 44 5.74 -8.85 11.29
N ASN A 45 6.78 -9.63 11.64
CA ASN A 45 8.16 -9.12 11.67
C ASN A 45 8.78 -9.03 10.27
N PHE A 46 8.42 -7.98 9.51
CA PHE A 46 8.96 -7.69 8.17
C PHE A 46 10.50 -7.69 8.14
N MET A 47 11.15 -7.33 9.25
CA MET A 47 12.62 -7.40 9.36
C MET A 47 13.16 -8.83 9.23
N ASN A 48 12.48 -9.82 9.83
CA ASN A 48 12.89 -11.22 9.70
C ASN A 48 12.76 -11.71 8.26
N PHE A 49 11.76 -11.21 7.52
CA PHE A 49 11.63 -11.48 6.10
C PHE A 49 12.79 -10.86 5.31
N ALA A 50 13.06 -9.57 5.49
CA ALA A 50 14.15 -8.89 4.80
C ALA A 50 15.53 -9.53 5.07
N GLU A 51 15.79 -9.94 6.32
CA GLU A 51 16.99 -10.68 6.72
C GLU A 51 17.09 -12.05 6.03
N GLY A 52 15.97 -12.79 5.94
CA GLY A 52 15.92 -14.08 5.24
C GLY A 52 16.20 -13.97 3.73
N PHE A 53 15.85 -12.84 3.12
CA PHE A 53 16.03 -12.56 1.69
C PHE A 53 17.33 -11.79 1.37
N LYS A 54 18.15 -11.46 2.37
CA LYS A 54 19.38 -10.66 2.23
C LYS A 54 19.16 -9.36 1.44
N ILE A 55 18.02 -8.72 1.66
CA ILE A 55 17.75 -7.41 1.06
C ILE A 55 18.63 -6.40 1.81
N ASP A 56 19.60 -5.78 1.14
CA ASP A 56 20.43 -4.73 1.71
C ASP A 56 19.59 -3.45 1.91
N ILE A 57 18.85 -3.42 3.03
CA ILE A 57 18.14 -2.23 3.47
C ILE A 57 19.19 -1.28 4.07
N ASP A 58 19.54 -0.25 3.30
CA ASP A 58 20.62 0.66 3.67
C ASP A 58 20.42 1.28 5.07
N LYS A 59 21.53 1.36 5.81
CA LYS A 59 21.55 1.58 7.25
C LYS A 59 21.27 3.04 7.56
N ASN A 60 20.00 3.39 7.78
CA ASN A 60 19.52 4.17 8.93
C ASN A 60 18.07 4.67 8.71
N ALA A 61 17.71 5.10 7.50
CA ALA A 61 16.37 5.63 7.21
C ALA A 61 15.39 4.53 6.76
N MET A 62 15.78 3.70 5.79
CA MET A 62 14.94 2.60 5.29
C MET A 62 14.72 1.51 6.33
N ALA A 63 15.71 1.25 7.18
CA ALA A 63 15.55 0.33 8.31
C ALA A 63 14.48 0.79 9.31
N THR A 64 14.31 2.10 9.49
CA THR A 64 13.27 2.66 10.36
C THR A 64 11.88 2.48 9.75
N VAL A 65 11.74 2.75 8.44
CA VAL A 65 10.49 2.49 7.73
C VAL A 65 10.14 1.00 7.76
N ALA A 66 11.10 0.13 7.45
CA ALA A 66 10.92 -1.33 7.46
C ALA A 66 10.50 -1.88 8.84
N LYS A 67 11.06 -1.37 9.93
CA LYS A 67 10.66 -1.72 11.32
C LYS A 67 9.24 -1.27 11.66
N SER A 68 8.78 -0.19 11.05
CA SER A 68 7.44 0.34 11.23
C SER A 68 6.39 -0.40 10.40
N VAL A 69 6.78 -1.24 9.44
CA VAL A 69 5.86 -2.04 8.64
C VAL A 69 5.29 -3.18 9.49
N GLU A 70 3.98 -3.15 9.71
CA GLU A 70 3.21 -4.21 10.35
C GLU A 70 2.69 -5.22 9.32
N LYS A 71 2.36 -4.74 8.12
CA LYS A 71 1.89 -5.56 7.01
C LYS A 71 2.38 -5.03 5.66
N LEU A 72 2.83 -5.92 4.79
CA LEU A 72 3.11 -5.67 3.39
C LEU A 72 2.16 -6.51 2.53
N ASN A 73 1.49 -5.88 1.57
CA ASN A 73 0.87 -6.58 0.45
C ASN A 73 1.60 -6.14 -0.82
N PHE A 74 2.02 -7.11 -1.62
CA PHE A 74 2.60 -6.88 -2.94
C PHE A 74 1.82 -7.72 -3.93
N PHE A 75 1.46 -7.15 -5.07
CA PHE A 75 0.91 -7.92 -6.17
C PHE A 75 1.16 -7.25 -7.52
N THR A 76 1.17 -8.06 -8.57
CA THR A 76 1.19 -7.59 -9.96
C THR A 76 -0.21 -7.68 -10.54
N LEU A 77 -0.58 -6.76 -11.41
CA LEU A 77 -1.77 -6.92 -12.24
C LEU A 77 -1.41 -7.70 -13.49
N PRO A 78 -2.29 -8.59 -13.98
CA PRO A 78 -2.04 -9.33 -15.21
C PRO A 78 -2.01 -8.40 -16.43
N ASP A 79 -1.21 -8.79 -17.41
CA ASP A 79 -1.01 -8.04 -18.65
C ASP A 79 -2.31 -7.86 -19.45
N GLY A 80 -2.48 -6.67 -20.04
CA GLY A 80 -3.57 -6.36 -20.96
C GLY A 80 -4.24 -5.01 -20.70
N SER A 81 -5.17 -4.64 -21.59
CA SER A 81 -5.90 -3.36 -21.54
C SER A 81 -6.68 -3.16 -20.24
N ASP A 82 -7.12 -4.26 -19.63
CA ASP A 82 -7.91 -4.23 -18.40
C ASP A 82 -7.05 -3.90 -17.18
N GLY A 83 -5.82 -4.44 -17.11
CA GLY A 83 -4.88 -4.17 -16.00
C GLY A 83 -4.54 -2.68 -15.89
N TYR A 84 -4.25 -2.03 -17.01
CA TYR A 84 -3.95 -0.59 -17.02
C TYR A 84 -5.16 0.28 -16.64
N ALA A 85 -6.35 -0.07 -17.12
CA ALA A 85 -7.58 0.63 -16.75
C ALA A 85 -7.86 0.51 -15.24
N GLU A 86 -7.66 -0.67 -14.67
CA GLU A 86 -7.79 -0.93 -13.23
C GLU A 86 -6.72 -0.19 -12.41
N PHE A 87 -5.49 -0.11 -12.91
CA PHE A 87 -4.42 0.64 -12.27
C PHE A 87 -4.75 2.14 -12.17
N LYS A 88 -5.26 2.74 -13.25
CA LYS A 88 -5.73 4.13 -13.23
C LYS A 88 -7.02 4.30 -12.40
N ALA A 89 -7.88 3.28 -12.33
CA ALA A 89 -9.04 3.29 -11.45
C ALA A 89 -8.62 3.27 -9.97
N LEU A 90 -7.59 2.49 -9.62
CA LEU A 90 -7.02 2.44 -8.28
C LEU A 90 -6.46 3.81 -7.87
N GLN A 91 -5.67 4.48 -8.73
CA GLN A 91 -5.17 5.83 -8.47
C GLN A 91 -6.29 6.80 -8.08
N LYS A 92 -7.38 6.83 -8.83
CA LYS A 92 -8.56 7.67 -8.54
C LYS A 92 -9.29 7.24 -7.27
N ALA A 93 -9.28 5.95 -6.95
CA ALA A 93 -9.95 5.44 -5.78
C ALA A 93 -9.17 5.75 -4.48
N LEU A 94 -7.84 5.74 -4.55
CA LEU A 94 -6.97 6.16 -3.44
C LEU A 94 -7.24 7.62 -3.03
N ASP A 95 -7.39 8.53 -3.99
CA ASP A 95 -7.77 9.93 -3.74
C ASP A 95 -9.11 10.01 -2.97
N ARG A 96 -10.12 9.24 -3.41
CA ARG A 96 -11.42 9.14 -2.71
C ARG A 96 -11.33 8.53 -1.31
N GLU A 97 -10.31 7.70 -1.07
CA GLU A 97 -10.01 7.10 0.23
C GLU A 97 -9.13 7.98 1.13
N ARG A 98 -8.94 9.26 0.75
CA ARG A 98 -8.13 10.25 1.47
C ARG A 98 -6.66 9.85 1.58
N TYR A 99 -6.13 9.27 0.51
CA TYR A 99 -4.69 9.17 0.33
C TYR A 99 -4.19 10.45 -0.34
N ASP A 100 -3.11 11.01 0.21
CA ASP A 100 -2.38 12.13 -0.36
C ASP A 100 -1.23 11.60 -1.22
N LEU A 101 -1.07 12.16 -2.42
CA LEU A 101 0.08 11.88 -3.29
C LEU A 101 1.33 12.55 -2.71
N LEU A 102 2.30 11.75 -2.28
CA LEU A 102 3.55 12.23 -1.72
C LEU A 102 4.62 12.48 -2.79
N MET A 103 4.67 11.60 -3.78
CA MET A 103 5.69 11.63 -4.83
C MET A 103 5.13 10.99 -6.09
N GLU A 104 5.42 11.60 -7.22
CA GLU A 104 5.18 11.03 -8.54
C GLU A 104 6.41 11.32 -9.39
N THR A 105 6.97 10.27 -9.99
CA THR A 105 8.02 10.38 -10.99
C THR A 105 7.61 9.56 -12.21
N SER A 106 7.90 10.08 -13.39
CA SER A 106 7.65 9.39 -14.65
C SER A 106 8.82 9.61 -15.59
N GLU A 107 9.33 8.52 -16.14
CA GLU A 107 10.39 8.54 -17.15
C GLU A 107 9.89 7.79 -18.40
N GLY A 108 9.39 8.58 -19.36
CA GLY A 108 8.85 8.07 -20.61
C GLY A 108 7.59 7.22 -20.41
N LYS A 109 7.77 5.89 -20.42
CA LYS A 109 6.70 4.88 -20.36
C LYS A 109 6.65 4.14 -19.03
N SER A 110 7.53 4.48 -18.09
CA SER A 110 7.56 3.91 -16.75
C SER A 110 7.34 5.02 -15.72
N GLY A 111 6.70 4.71 -14.61
CA GLY A 111 6.39 5.69 -13.57
C GLY A 111 6.22 5.07 -12.19
N VAL A 112 6.50 5.86 -11.16
CA VAL A 112 6.31 5.48 -9.76
C VAL A 112 5.49 6.57 -9.08
N SER A 113 4.38 6.17 -8.47
CA SER A 113 3.53 7.06 -7.66
C SER A 113 3.43 6.53 -6.23
N ILE A 114 3.70 7.37 -5.24
CA ILE A 114 3.64 7.03 -3.83
C ILE A 114 2.52 7.83 -3.17
N PHE A 115 1.53 7.11 -2.66
CA PHE A 115 0.39 7.64 -1.92
C PHE A 115 0.55 7.32 -0.44
N SER A 116 0.09 8.22 0.42
CA SER A 116 0.07 8.01 1.87
C SER A 116 -1.26 8.36 2.49
N ARG A 117 -1.61 7.71 3.59
CA ARG A 117 -2.79 8.06 4.38
C ARG A 117 -2.43 8.23 5.83
N GLY A 118 -2.93 9.31 6.42
CA GLY A 118 -2.64 9.70 7.81
C GLY A 118 -2.11 11.13 7.85
N SER A 119 -2.17 11.75 9.03
CA SER A 119 -1.66 13.12 9.23
C SER A 119 -0.24 13.08 9.78
N ASN A 120 -0.08 13.25 11.09
CA ASN A 120 1.24 13.29 11.75
C ASN A 120 1.90 11.91 11.82
N ILE A 121 1.08 10.86 11.88
CA ILE A 121 1.52 9.47 11.78
C ILE A 121 0.84 8.90 10.54
N ILE A 122 1.64 8.49 9.58
CA ILE A 122 1.18 7.85 8.35
C ILE A 122 0.91 6.38 8.69
N SER A 123 -0.32 5.94 8.41
CA SER A 123 -0.78 4.59 8.74
C SER A 123 -0.66 3.62 7.56
N ASP A 124 -0.75 4.16 6.33
CA ASP A 124 -0.67 3.38 5.10
C ASP A 124 0.13 4.12 4.04
N LEU A 125 0.86 3.35 3.25
CA LEU A 125 1.52 3.76 2.02
C LEU A 125 1.09 2.84 0.90
N VAL A 126 0.80 3.42 -0.26
CA VAL A 126 0.53 2.66 -1.48
C VAL A 126 1.50 3.15 -2.55
N ILE A 127 2.37 2.26 -3.01
CA ILE A 127 3.31 2.51 -4.09
C ILE A 127 2.78 1.81 -5.32
N LEU A 128 2.65 2.58 -6.40
CA LEU A 128 2.21 2.13 -7.69
C LEU A 128 3.39 2.25 -8.64
N VAL A 129 3.81 1.14 -9.23
CA VAL A 129 4.86 1.11 -10.26
C VAL A 129 4.21 0.69 -11.57
N GLU A 130 4.43 1.51 -12.58
CA GLU A 130 3.97 1.29 -13.94
C GLU A 130 5.21 1.10 -14.82
N ASP A 131 5.30 -0.02 -15.53
CA ASP A 131 6.24 -0.19 -16.65
C ASP A 131 5.47 -0.62 -17.91
N GLN A 132 5.17 0.35 -18.79
CA GLN A 132 4.46 0.03 -20.03
C GLN A 132 5.34 -0.66 -21.10
N LYS A 133 6.65 -0.80 -20.89
CA LYS A 133 7.52 -1.55 -21.81
C LYS A 133 7.47 -3.04 -21.51
N GLU A 134 7.49 -3.40 -20.23
CA GLU A 134 7.44 -4.79 -19.79
C GLU A 134 6.00 -5.27 -19.53
N GLY A 135 5.03 -4.36 -19.40
CA GLY A 135 3.63 -4.68 -19.10
C GLY A 135 3.34 -4.73 -17.60
N ASP A 136 4.40 -4.71 -16.80
CA ASP A 136 4.34 -4.88 -15.36
C ASP A 136 3.69 -3.69 -14.66
N LEU A 137 2.54 -3.97 -14.05
CA LEU A 137 1.82 -3.05 -13.17
C LEU A 137 1.88 -3.60 -11.75
N ILE A 138 2.67 -2.96 -10.89
CA ILE A 138 2.94 -3.44 -9.53
C ILE A 138 2.24 -2.54 -8.53
N VAL A 139 1.59 -3.17 -7.55
CA VAL A 139 0.96 -2.50 -6.41
C VAL A 139 1.61 -3.00 -5.12
N ILE A 140 2.11 -2.06 -4.32
CA ILE A 140 2.71 -2.33 -3.01
C ILE A 140 1.95 -1.52 -1.95
N GLU A 141 1.29 -2.19 -1.01
CA GLU A 141 0.64 -1.59 0.16
C GLU A 141 1.46 -1.90 1.41
N LEU A 142 1.99 -0.86 2.05
CA LEU A 142 2.67 -0.96 3.35
C LEU A 142 1.76 -0.37 4.42
N LYS A 143 1.51 -1.14 5.46
CA LYS A 143 0.76 -0.70 6.64
C LYS A 143 1.67 -0.64 7.83
N GLY A 144 1.50 0.37 8.66
CA GLY A 144 2.37 0.56 9.79
C GLY A 144 2.14 1.88 10.50
N LYS A 145 3.15 2.32 11.25
CA LYS A 145 3.18 3.65 11.85
C LYS A 145 4.46 4.34 11.45
N PHE A 146 4.35 5.20 10.45
CA PHE A 146 5.48 5.92 9.88
C PHE A 146 5.41 7.38 10.32
N THR A 147 6.54 7.94 10.76
CA THR A 147 6.64 9.39 10.96
C THR A 147 6.88 10.07 9.62
N GLN A 148 6.35 11.27 9.42
CA GLN A 148 6.60 12.04 8.20
C GLN A 148 8.10 12.24 7.95
N GLU A 149 8.88 12.46 9.02
CA GLU A 149 10.34 12.61 8.93
C GLU A 149 11.03 11.36 8.37
N ALA A 150 10.63 10.16 8.84
CA ALA A 150 11.20 8.91 8.35
C ALA A 150 10.90 8.69 6.87
N LEU A 151 9.69 9.06 6.43
CA LEU A 151 9.29 8.95 5.03
C LEU A 151 9.96 9.98 4.13
N ALA A 152 10.06 11.23 4.56
CA ALA A 152 10.76 12.27 3.81
C ALA A 152 12.24 11.91 3.59
N LYS A 153 12.91 11.34 4.60
CA LYS A 153 14.29 10.83 4.45
C LYS A 153 14.37 9.67 3.46
N ALA A 154 13.43 8.73 3.54
CA ALA A 154 13.37 7.58 2.65
C ALA A 154 13.15 7.98 1.18
N THR A 155 12.20 8.88 0.90
CA THR A 155 11.91 9.32 -0.47
C THR A 155 13.02 10.21 -1.05
N SER A 156 13.72 11.00 -0.22
CA SER A 156 14.84 11.83 -0.67
C SER A 156 16.03 11.05 -1.22
N GLN A 157 16.18 9.77 -0.87
CA GLN A 157 17.25 8.89 -1.37
C GLN A 157 16.93 8.21 -2.72
N VAL A 158 15.70 8.38 -3.22
CA VAL A 158 15.25 7.81 -4.51
C VAL A 158 15.44 8.83 -5.65
N ASN A 159 15.81 10.09 -5.33
CA ASN A 159 16.15 11.15 -6.27
C ASN A 159 17.65 11.20 -6.59
#